data_AF-A0A661KZH4-F1
#
_entry.id   AF-A0A661KZH4-F1
#
_cell.length_a   1.000
_cell.length_b   1.000
_cell.length_c   1.000
_cell.angle_alpha   90.00
_cell.angle_beta   90.00
_cell.angle_gamma   90.00
#
_symmetry.space_group_name_H-M   'P 1'
#
loop_
_entity.id
_entity.type
_entity.pdbx_description
1 polymer ?
#
loop_
_entity_poly.entity_id
_entity_poly.type
_entity_poly.pdbx_seq_one_letter_code
_entity_poly.pdbx_strand_id
1 'polypeptide(L)'
;MKAVGVIGYKKSGKTTLIIRLAQELSSMGYSVAILKHVPGNIDFQDSDTSKFRSFVPFVSAISPGESEIILKGKKHIGDILKYVDCDIVLIEGFK
;
A
#
# COMPACT_ATOMS: atom_id res chain seq x y z
N MET A 1 -1.85 16.34 -3.71
CA MET A 1 -1.28 15.23 -2.91
C MET A 1 -0.16 15.73 -1.98
N LYS A 2 -0.25 15.41 -0.69
CA LYS A 2 0.82 15.50 0.33
C LYS A 2 1.19 14.09 0.80
N ALA A 3 2.43 13.88 1.24
CA ALA A 3 2.88 12.59 1.76
C ALA A 3 3.49 12.73 3.16
N VAL A 4 3.17 11.81 4.07
CA VAL A 4 3.66 11.80 5.45
C VAL A 4 4.24 10.43 5.79
N GLY A 5 5.51 10.38 6.19
CA GLY A 5 6.19 9.16 6.61
C GLY A 5 6.07 8.89 8.10
N VAL A 6 5.74 7.65 8.47
CA VAL A 6 5.73 7.15 9.85
C VAL A 6 6.77 6.03 9.96
N ILE A 7 7.91 6.36 10.57
CA ILE A 7 9.06 5.46 10.75
C ILE A 7 9.24 5.06 12.21
N GLY A 8 9.75 3.84 12.45
CA GLY A 8 9.95 3.32 13.80
C GLY A 8 10.05 1.80 13.87
N TYR A 9 10.41 1.26 15.03
CA TYR A 9 10.66 -0.16 15.22
C TYR A 9 9.42 -1.05 15.04
N LYS A 10 9.62 -2.33 14.76
CA LYS A 10 8.53 -3.32 14.69
C LYS A 10 7.78 -3.33 16.04
N LYS A 11 6.45 -3.44 16.00
CA LYS A 11 5.56 -3.42 17.19
C LYS A 11 5.55 -2.10 18.00
N SER A 12 6.01 -0.99 17.44
CA SER A 12 5.94 0.33 18.11
C SER A 12 4.60 1.07 17.95
N GLY A 13 3.54 0.41 17.45
CA GLY A 13 2.23 1.03 17.27
C GLY A 13 2.00 1.83 15.97
N LYS A 14 2.94 1.81 15.00
CA LYS A 14 2.84 2.56 13.74
C LYS A 14 1.56 2.27 12.95
N THR A 15 1.24 0.99 12.78
CA THR A 15 0.05 0.57 12.04
C THR A 15 -1.22 1.09 12.71
N THR A 16 -1.30 1.03 14.05
CA THR A 16 -2.42 1.61 14.81
C THR A 16 -2.52 3.12 14.61
N LEU A 17 -1.40 3.83 14.64
CA LEU A 17 -1.36 5.28 14.40
C LEU A 17 -1.84 5.63 13.00
N ILE A 18 -1.32 4.95 11.97
CA ILE A 18 -1.70 5.19 10.57
C ILE A 18 -3.19 4.94 10.34
N ILE A 19 -3.74 3.86 10.91
CA ILE A 19 -5.18 3.56 10.78
C ILE A 19 -6.02 4.69 11.39
N ARG A 20 -5.67 5.16 12.60
CA ARG A 20 -6.40 6.25 13.26
C ARG A 20 -6.28 7.57 12.49
N LEU A 21 -5.09 7.88 11.96
CA LEU A 21 -4.90 9.05 11.11
C LEU A 21 -5.71 8.96 9.83
N ALA A 22 -5.73 7.80 9.17
CA ALA A 22 -6.52 7.61 7.95
C ALA A 22 -8.01 7.82 8.22
N GLN A 23 -8.55 7.25 9.31
CA GLN A 23 -9.94 7.44 9.73
C GLN A 23 -10.29 8.90 9.98
N GLU A 24 -9.46 9.60 10.75
CA GLU A 24 -9.68 11.02 11.09
C GLU A 24 -9.55 11.94 9.87
N LEU A 25 -8.53 11.75 9.03
CA LEU A 25 -8.38 12.54 7.81
C LEU A 25 -9.53 12.28 6.83
N SER A 26 -10.02 11.05 6.75
CA SER A 26 -11.18 10.71 5.92
C SER A 26 -12.46 11.34 6.46
N SER A 27 -12.66 11.38 7.78
CA SER A 27 -13.83 12.04 8.40
C SER A 27 -13.83 13.56 8.19
N MET A 28 -12.65 14.16 7.99
CA MET A 28 -12.47 15.56 7.59
C MET A 28 -12.70 15.81 6.09
N GLY A 29 -12.99 14.77 5.29
CA GLY A 29 -13.27 14.88 3.86
C GLY A 29 -12.04 14.79 2.96
N TYR A 30 -10.87 14.45 3.48
CA TYR A 30 -9.69 14.18 2.63
C TYR A 30 -9.78 12.79 2.02
N SER A 31 -9.38 12.67 0.76
CA SER A 31 -9.06 11.37 0.17
C SER A 31 -7.69 10.90 0.67
N VAL A 32 -7.64 9.69 1.23
CA VAL A 32 -6.44 9.16 1.90
C VAL A 32 -6.01 7.84 1.28
N ALA A 33 -4.71 7.69 1.02
CA ALA A 33 -4.09 6.43 0.64
C ALA A 33 -3.02 6.01 1.66
N ILE A 34 -2.76 4.71 1.75
CA ILE A 34 -1.72 4.15 2.60
C ILE A 34 -0.70 3.41 1.73
N LEU A 35 0.57 3.70 1.94
CA LEU A 35 1.68 3.00 1.28
C LEU A 35 2.55 2.35 2.35
N LYS A 36 2.71 1.04 2.32
CA LYS A 36 3.49 0.29 3.31
C LYS A 36 4.73 -0.32 2.69
N HIS A 37 5.90 -0.04 3.25
CA HIS A 37 7.15 -0.72 2.91
C HIS A 37 7.33 -1.98 3.76
N VAL A 38 7.48 -3.12 3.10
CA VAL A 38 7.82 -4.40 3.74
C VAL A 38 9.28 -4.71 3.41
N PRO A 39 10.17 -4.91 4.41
CA PRO A 39 11.60 -5.17 4.14
C PRO A 39 11.91 -6.51 3.44
N GLY A 40 10.95 -7.44 3.47
CA GLY A 40 11.08 -8.77 2.89
C GLY A 40 10.01 -9.04 1.84
N ASN A 41 9.67 -10.31 1.68
CA ASN A 41 8.61 -10.71 0.77
C ASN A 41 7.24 -10.24 1.28
N ILE A 42 6.38 -9.86 0.35
CA ILE A 42 4.96 -9.73 0.61
C ILE A 42 4.39 -11.15 0.58
N ASP A 43 3.78 -11.55 1.68
CA ASP A 43 3.06 -12.82 1.79
C ASP A 43 1.70 -12.67 1.11
N PHE A 44 1.43 -13.52 0.12
CA PHE A 44 0.15 -13.57 -0.59
C PHE A 44 -0.57 -14.86 -0.19
N GLN A 45 -1.90 -14.81 -0.14
CA GLN A 45 -2.70 -16.01 0.02
C GLN A 45 -2.48 -16.96 -1.17
N ASP A 46 -2.56 -18.27 -0.93
CA ASP A 46 -2.50 -19.28 -2.00
C ASP A 46 -3.81 -19.27 -2.78
N SER A 47 -3.79 -18.57 -3.92
CA SER A 47 -4.94 -18.30 -4.80
C SER A 47 -4.49 -18.38 -6.24
N ASP A 48 -5.43 -18.51 -7.19
CA ASP A 48 -5.05 -18.57 -8.61
C ASP A 48 -4.37 -17.27 -9.07
N THR A 49 -4.82 -16.11 -8.58
CA THR A 49 -4.17 -14.81 -8.80
C THR A 49 -2.70 -14.83 -8.34
N SER A 50 -2.41 -15.41 -7.16
CA SER A 50 -1.05 -15.47 -6.65
C SER A 50 -0.17 -16.49 -7.38
N LYS A 51 -0.73 -17.51 -8.04
CA LYS A 51 0.04 -18.42 -8.92
C LYS A 51 0.54 -17.73 -10.18
N PHE A 52 -0.24 -16.81 -10.78
CA PHE A 52 0.15 -16.12 -12.01
C PHE A 52 1.45 -15.31 -11.89
N ARG A 53 1.77 -14.77 -10.70
CA ARG A 53 2.99 -13.97 -10.45
C ARG A 53 4.30 -14.72 -10.68
N SER A 54 4.25 -16.06 -10.67
CA SER A 54 5.41 -16.91 -10.94
C SER A 54 5.78 -16.89 -12.42
N PHE A 55 4.81 -16.61 -13.29
CA PHE A 55 4.95 -16.70 -14.75
C PHE A 55 5.08 -15.33 -15.43
N VAL A 56 4.46 -14.27 -14.87
CA VAL A 56 4.44 -12.94 -15.49
C VAL A 56 4.77 -11.82 -14.51
N PRO A 57 5.33 -10.68 -14.97
CA PRO A 57 5.69 -9.56 -14.11
C PRO A 57 4.51 -8.67 -13.69
N PHE A 58 3.36 -8.80 -14.35
CA PHE A 58 2.15 -8.02 -14.09
C PHE A 58 0.95 -8.97 -13.96
N VAL A 59 0.24 -8.89 -12.85
CA VAL A 59 -1.02 -9.61 -12.61
C VAL A 59 -2.04 -8.62 -12.07
N SER A 60 -3.28 -8.72 -12.51
CA SER A 60 -4.39 -7.95 -11.95
C SER A 60 -5.65 -8.80 -11.88
N ALA A 61 -6.47 -8.53 -10.86
CA ALA A 61 -7.80 -9.10 -10.67
C ALA A 61 -8.79 -7.96 -10.43
N ILE A 62 -10.00 -8.08 -10.97
CA ILE A 62 -11.06 -7.06 -10.88
C ILE A 62 -12.33 -7.74 -10.39
N SER A 63 -12.99 -7.11 -9.42
CA SER A 63 -14.32 -7.46 -8.92
C SER A 63 -15.19 -6.21 -8.83
N PRO A 64 -16.51 -6.35 -8.59
CA PRO A 64 -17.39 -5.19 -8.40
C PRO A 64 -17.02 -4.27 -7.21
N GLY A 65 -16.33 -4.80 -6.19
CA GLY A 65 -16.00 -4.05 -4.98
C GLY A 65 -14.55 -3.58 -4.90
N GLU A 66 -13.63 -4.26 -5.59
CA GLU A 66 -12.20 -4.01 -5.46
C GLU A 66 -11.41 -4.52 -6.68
N SER A 67 -10.20 -3.99 -6.82
CA SER A 67 -9.22 -4.45 -7.79
C SER A 67 -7.87 -4.65 -7.12
N GLU A 68 -7.15 -5.69 -7.54
CA GLU A 68 -5.79 -5.97 -7.11
C GLU A 68 -4.83 -5.79 -8.28
N ILE A 69 -3.66 -5.20 -8.00
CA ILE A 69 -2.55 -5.09 -8.95
C ILE A 69 -1.28 -5.61 -8.26
N ILE A 70 -0.67 -6.64 -8.84
CA ILE A 70 0.59 -7.21 -8.38
C ILE A 70 1.67 -6.90 -9.42
N LEU A 71 2.65 -6.09 -9.02
CA LEU A 71 3.81 -5.72 -9.83
C LEU A 71 5.07 -6.43 -9.32
N LYS A 72 5.69 -7.26 -10.15
CA LYS A 72 6.96 -7.92 -9.82
C LYS A 72 8.14 -6.99 -10.06
N GLY A 73 9.20 -7.18 -9.26
CA GLY A 73 10.44 -6.41 -9.35
C GLY A 73 10.52 -5.26 -8.36
N LYS A 74 11.71 -4.69 -8.20
CA LYS A 74 11.96 -3.58 -7.29
C LYS A 74 11.26 -2.32 -7.80
N LYS A 75 10.48 -1.67 -6.94
CA LYS A 75 9.81 -0.39 -7.22
C LYS A 75 10.26 0.66 -6.23
N HIS A 76 10.40 1.89 -6.71
CA HIS A 76 10.60 3.05 -5.86
C HIS A 76 9.24 3.64 -5.47
N ILE A 77 9.22 4.46 -4.43
CA ILE A 77 7.98 5.07 -3.96
C ILE A 77 7.27 5.86 -5.07
N GLY A 78 8.03 6.60 -5.88
CA GLY A 78 7.51 7.35 -7.02
C GLY A 78 6.90 6.49 -8.13
N ASP A 79 7.26 5.20 -8.22
CA ASP A 79 6.62 4.29 -9.17
C ASP A 79 5.22 3.90 -8.71
N ILE A 80 5.02 3.76 -7.40
CA ILE A 80 3.74 3.36 -6.80
C ILE A 80 2.79 4.56 -6.70
N LEU A 81 3.30 5.76 -6.42
CA LEU A 81 2.49 6.97 -6.30
C LEU A 81 1.77 7.35 -7.61
N LYS A 82 2.19 6.83 -8.77
CA LYS A 82 1.51 7.02 -10.06
C LYS A 82 0.11 6.41 -10.12
N TYR A 83 -0.19 5.45 -9.24
CA TYR A 83 -1.50 4.78 -9.15
C TYR A 83 -2.46 5.46 -8.17
N VAL A 84 -2.01 6.52 -7.50
CA VAL A 84 -2.74 7.13 -6.37
C VAL A 84 -3.22 8.52 -6.78
N ASP A 85 -4.54 8.70 -6.79
CA ASP A 85 -5.18 10.00 -6.91
C ASP A 85 -5.86 10.35 -5.59
N CYS A 86 -5.14 11.04 -4.71
CA CYS A 86 -5.66 11.46 -3.41
C CYS A 86 -4.99 12.72 -2.83
N ASP A 87 -5.58 13.26 -1.78
CA ASP A 87 -5.09 14.44 -1.07
C ASP A 87 -3.87 14.10 -0.21
N ILE A 88 -3.90 12.97 0.50
CA ILE A 88 -2.88 12.59 1.50
C ILE A 88 -2.48 11.11 1.35
N VAL A 89 -1.17 10.86 1.30
CA VAL A 89 -0.57 9.51 1.38
C VAL A 89 0.14 9.33 2.71
N LEU A 90 -0.31 8.35 3.51
CA LEU A 90 0.35 7.93 4.75
C LEU A 90 1.30 6.77 4.44
N ILE A 91 2.58 6.95 4.75
CA ILE A 91 3.62 5.98 4.41
C ILE A 91 4.11 5.28 5.68
N GLU A 92 3.95 3.96 5.77
CA GLU A 92 4.55 3.14 6.83
C GLU A 92 5.90 2.59 6.37
N GLY A 93 6.99 2.93 7.08
CA GLY A 93 8.32 2.36 6.82
C GLY A 93 9.21 3.24 5.95
N PHE A 94 10.02 2.63 5.08
CA PHE A 94 11.17 3.26 4.40
C PHE A 94 12.25 3.83 5.35
N LYS A 95 12.48 3.16 6.48
CA LYS A 95 13.73 3.36 7.23
C LYS A 95 14.90 2.75 6.45
#